data_AF-A0A6M1YL30-F1
#
_entry.id   AF-A0A6M1YL30-F1
#
_cell.length_a   1.000
_cell.length_b   1.000
_cell.length_c   1.000
_cell.angle_alpha   90.00
_cell.angle_beta   90.00
_cell.angle_gamma   90.00
#
_symmetry.space_group_name_H-M   'P 1'
#
loop_
_entity.id
_entity.type
_entity.pdbx_description
1 polymer ?
#
loop_
_entity_poly.entity_id
_entity_poly.type
_entity_poly.pdbx_seq_one_letter_code
_entity_poly.pdbx_strand_id
1 'polypeptide(L)' 'MTLENLRNQIDELDNQIIPLLEKRLALAKEVRKYKKEITDFNREKNILDKIKSDYIKDIYKIIFKNSKKLQRSLDDI' A
#
# COMPACT_ATOMS: atom_id res chain seq x y z
N MET A 1 -14.29 -28.42 -5.13
CA MET A 1 -13.18 -27.44 -5.25
C MET A 1 -11.90 -28.16 -4.85
N THR A 2 -10.82 -28.07 -5.63
CA THR A 2 -9.53 -28.71 -5.32
C THR A 2 -8.55 -27.69 -4.75
N LEU A 3 -7.45 -28.17 -4.14
CA LEU A 3 -6.34 -27.31 -3.70
C LEU A 3 -5.78 -26.47 -4.86
N GLU A 4 -5.63 -27.09 -6.03
CA GLU A 4 -5.14 -26.41 -7.24
C GLU A 4 -6.09 -25.31 -7.69
N ASN A 5 -7.40 -25.55 -7.69
CA ASN A 5 -8.39 -24.52 -8.05
C ASN A 5 -8.35 -23.34 -7.08
N LEU A 6 -8.14 -23.59 -5.78
CA LEU A 6 -8.00 -22.54 -4.77
C LEU A 6 -6.71 -21.73 -4.97
N ARG A 7 -5.60 -22.39 -5.30
CA ARG A 7 -4.32 -21.72 -5.57
C ARG A 7 -4.40 -20.86 -6.82
N ASN A 8 -5.01 -21.35 -7.89
CA ASN A 8 -5.18 -20.56 -9.12
C ASN A 8 -6.02 -19.30 -8.87
N GLN A 9 -7.07 -19.39 -8.03
CA GLN A 9 -7.85 -18.20 -7.65
C GLN A 9 -7.05 -17.20 -6.82
N ILE A 10 -6.14 -17.68 -5.96
CA ILE A 10 -5.21 -16.81 -5.23
C ILE A 10 -4.24 -16.13 -6.21
N ASP A 11 -3.67 -16.90 -7.14
CA ASP A 11 -2.74 -16.37 -8.14
C ASP A 11 -3.42 -15.30 -9.02
N GLU A 12 -4.68 -15.51 -9.42
CA GLU A 12 -5.48 -14.52 -10.14
C GLU A 12 -5.72 -13.24 -9.34
N LEU A 13 -5.90 -13.34 -8.01
CA LEU A 13 -6.01 -12.17 -7.14
C LEU A 13 -4.66 -11.48 -6.97
N ASP A 14 -3.57 -12.21 -6.81
CA ASP A 14 -2.22 -11.66 -6.65
C ASP A 14 -1.77 -10.93 -7.92
N ASN A 15 -2.12 -11.46 -9.10
CA ASN A 15 -1.93 -10.80 -10.39
C ASN A 15 -2.66 -9.46 -10.52
N GLN A 16 -3.68 -9.20 -9.69
CA GLN A 16 -4.34 -7.90 -9.60
C GLN A 16 -3.77 -7.03 -8.48
N ILE A 17 -3.44 -7.63 -7.32
CA ILE A 17 -2.94 -6.91 -6.15
C ILE A 17 -1.58 -6.29 -6.43
N ILE A 18 -0.66 -7.04 -7.06
CA ILE A 18 0.71 -6.59 -7.29
C ILE A 18 0.74 -5.30 -8.14
N PRO A 19 0.14 -5.24 -9.35
CA PRO A 19 0.14 -4.02 -10.15
C PRO A 19 -0.54 -2.82 -9.46
N LEU A 20 -1.58 -3.07 -8.67
CA LEU A 20 -2.26 -2.02 -7.90
C LEU A 20 -1.34 -1.42 -6.83
N LEU A 21 -0.56 -2.24 -6.14
CA LEU A 21 0.40 -1.78 -5.14
C LEU A 21 1.56 -1.00 -5.78
N GLU A 22 2.06 -1.46 -6.93
CA GLU A 22 3.08 -0.74 -7.70
C GLU A 22 2.59 0.64 -8.16
N LYS A 23 1.39 0.69 -8.76
CA LYS A 23 0.74 1.95 -9.16
C LYS A 23 0.55 2.88 -7.97
N ARG A 24 0.15 2.34 -6.82
CA ARG A 24 -0.02 3.10 -5.58
C ARG A 24 1.31 3.69 -5.09
N LEU A 25 2.41 2.94 -5.18
CA LEU A 25 3.74 3.43 -4.82
C LEU A 25 4.25 4.50 -5.79
N ALA A 26 4.00 4.34 -7.09
CA ALA A 26 4.31 5.37 -8.08
C ALA A 26 3.58 6.69 -7.77
N LEU A 27 2.28 6.62 -7.46
CA LEU A 27 1.52 7.79 -7.00
C LEU A 27 2.06 8.37 -5.69
N ALA A 28 2.55 7.53 -4.76
CA ALA A 28 3.16 8.02 -3.53
C ALA A 28 4.45 8.81 -3.79
N LYS A 29 5.23 8.46 -4.83
CA LYS A 29 6.37 9.27 -5.30
C LYS A 29 5.91 10.63 -5.82
N GLU A 30 4.89 10.65 -6.66
CA GLU A 30 4.33 11.90 -7.20
C GLU A 30 3.79 12.81 -6.09
N VAL A 31 3.07 12.24 -5.12
CA VAL A 31 2.54 12.97 -3.95
C VAL A 31 3.66 13.61 -3.13
N ARG A 32 4.87 13.03 -3.08
CA ARG A 32 6.01 13.61 -2.34
C ARG A 32 6.30 15.04 -2.78
N LYS A 33 6.23 15.32 -4.08
CA LYS A 33 6.51 16.63 -4.68
C LYS A 33 5.64 17.76 -4.11
N TYR A 34 4.48 17.42 -3.55
CA TYR A 34 3.52 18.39 -3.02
C TYR A 34 3.47 18.41 -1.48
N LYS A 35 4.10 17.44 -0.81
CA LYS A 35 4.02 17.30 0.65
C LYS A 35 5.06 18.16 1.35
N LYS A 36 4.61 18.96 2.33
CA LYS A 36 5.51 19.59 3.31
C LYS A 36 6.15 18.55 4.22
N GLU A 37 5.36 17.60 4.71
CA GLU A 37 5.83 16.49 5.57
C GLU A 37 5.44 15.14 4.98
N ILE A 38 6.33 14.15 5.11
CA ILE A 38 6.10 12.80 4.57
C ILE A 38 4.97 12.08 5.33
N THR A 39 4.93 12.23 6.65
CA THR A 39 3.95 11.56 7.51
C THR A 39 2.70 12.42 7.64
N ASP A 40 1.53 11.83 7.37
CA ASP A 40 0.23 12.46 7.62
C ASP A 40 -0.62 11.46 8.39
N PHE A 41 -0.63 11.59 9.72
CA PHE A 41 -1.33 10.68 10.62
C PHE A 41 -2.85 10.71 10.41
N ASN A 42 -3.42 11.88 10.08
CA ASN A 42 -4.84 12.02 9.84
C ASN A 42 -5.25 11.28 8.57
N ARG A 43 -4.47 11.42 7.49
CA ARG A 43 -4.71 10.72 6.24
C ARG A 43 -4.59 9.20 6.39
N GLU A 44 -3.58 8.73 7.12
CA GLU A 44 -3.37 7.29 7.40
C GLU A 44 -4.52 6.73 8.23
N LYS A 45 -4.89 7.40 9.32
CA LYS A 45 -6.03 7.02 10.17
C LYS A 45 -7.34 6.94 9.37
N ASN A 46 -7.63 7.95 8.55
CA ASN A 46 -8.83 7.96 7.71
C ASN A 46 -8.92 6.80 6.71
N ILE A 47 -7.80 6.18 6.33
CA ILE A 47 -7.83 4.95 5.52
C ILE A 47 -8.03 3.72 6.41
N LEU A 48 -7.29 3.64 7.52
CA LEU A 48 -7.37 2.51 8.44
C LEU A 48 -8.76 2.36 9.05
N ASP A 49 -9.45 3.46 9.32
CA ASP A 49 -10.83 3.48 9.84
C ASP A 49 -11.85 2.92 8.84
N LYS A 50 -11.53 2.91 7.53
CA LYS A 50 -12.38 2.28 6.49
C LYS A 50 -12.20 0.77 6.40
N ILE A 51 -11.14 0.24 6.99
CA ILE A 51 -10.77 -1.17 6.92
C ILE A 51 -11.33 -1.88 8.14
N LYS A 52 -12.24 -2.85 7.94
CA LYS A 52 -12.84 -3.61 9.04
C LYS A 52 -11.92 -4.67 9.63
N SER A 53 -11.14 -5.35 8.78
CA SER A 53 -10.24 -6.44 9.19
C SER A 53 -8.93 -5.90 9.76
N ASP A 54 -8.57 -6.29 10.98
CA ASP A 54 -7.31 -5.87 11.59
C ASP A 54 -6.09 -6.43 10.84
N TYR A 55 -6.19 -7.62 10.25
CA TYR A 55 -5.15 -8.16 9.37
C TYR A 55 -4.90 -7.28 8.14
N ILE A 56 -5.97 -6.75 7.53
CA ILE A 56 -5.84 -5.83 6.39
C ILE A 56 -5.31 -4.47 6.85
N LYS A 57 -5.65 -4.00 8.07
CA LYS A 57 -5.05 -2.78 8.64
C LYS A 57 -3.54 -2.95 8.77
N ASP A 58 -3.06 -4.10 9.24
CA ASP A 58 -1.63 -4.35 9.39
C ASP A 58 -0.89 -4.40 8.06
N ILE A 59 -1.48 -5.03 7.04
CA ILE A 59 -0.98 -4.94 5.65
C ILE A 59 -0.90 -3.48 5.20
N TYR A 60 -1.95 -2.68 5.42
CA TYR A 60 -1.97 -1.27 5.05
C TYR A 60 -0.92 -0.43 5.80
N LYS A 61 -0.65 -0.72 7.07
CA LYS A 61 0.44 -0.08 7.83
C LYS A 61 1.79 -0.38 7.18
N ILE A 62 2.03 -1.61 6.72
CA ILE A 62 3.26 -1.97 5.98
C ILE A 62 3.33 -1.21 4.66
N ILE A 63 2.22 -1.11 3.92
CA ILE A 63 2.16 -0.34 2.68
C ILE A 63 2.50 1.15 2.95
N PHE A 64 1.96 1.76 4.00
CA PHE A 64 2.31 3.13 4.39
C PHE A 64 3.77 3.26 4.78
N LYS A 65 4.31 2.31 5.56
CA LYS A 65 5.73 2.28 5.96
C LYS A 65 6.64 2.27 4.73
N ASN A 66 6.37 1.40 3.76
CA ASN A 66 7.13 1.30 2.52
C ASN A 66 6.98 2.57 1.65
N SER A 67 5.77 3.12 1.57
CA SER A 67 5.51 4.39 0.87
C SER A 67 6.32 5.53 1.46
N LYS A 68 6.40 5.63 2.79
CA LYS A 68 7.18 6.66 3.49
C LYS A 68 8.69 6.46 3.30
N LYS A 69 9.17 5.21 3.33
CA LYS A 69 10.58 4.89 3.06
C LYS A 69 10.98 5.34 1.66
N LEU A 70 10.15 5.04 0.66
CA LEU A 70 10.33 5.46 -0.72
C LEU A 70 10.34 6.99 -0.89
N GLN A 71 9.47 7.69 -0.18
CA GLN A 71 9.43 9.16 -0.21
C GLN A 71 10.68 9.79 0.41
N ARG A 72 11.19 9.20 1.51
CA ARG A 72 12.43 9.67 2.16
C ARG A 72 13.65 9.52 1.26
N SER A 73 13.77 8.38 0.56
CA SER A 73 14.90 8.16 -0.35
C SER A 73 14.93 9.10 -1.56
N LEU A 74 13.85 9.86 -1.81
CA LEU A 74 13.83 10.91 -2.84
C LEU A 74 14.35 12.25 -2.31
N ASP A 75 14.40 12.44 -0.98
CA ASP A 75 14.94 13.65 -0.36
C ASP A 75 16.47 13.59 -0.20
N ASP A 76 17.05 12.40 -0.33
CA ASP A 76 18.51 12.15 -0.24
C ASP A 76 19.23 12.39 -1.60
N ILE A 77 18.52 12.88 -2.62
CA ILE A 77 19.00 13.17 -3.99
C ILE A 77 18.98 14.67 -4.22
#